data_AF-A0A7I9Y015-F1
#
_entry.id   AF-A0A7I9Y015-F1
#
_cell.length_a   1.000
_cell.length_b   1.000
_cell.length_c   1.000
_cell.angle_alpha   90.00
_cell.angle_beta   90.00
_cell.angle_gamma   90.00
#
_symmetry.space_group_name_H-M   'P 1'
#
loop_
_entity.id
_entity.type
_entity.pdbx_description
1 polymer ?
#
loop_
_entity_poly.entity_id
_entity_poly.type
_entity_poly.pdbx_seq_one_letter_code
_entity_poly.pdbx_strand_id
1 'polypeptide(L)' 'MFVIRLLDGEEVSAHDGDKLSINRQTGVITVSRVEGFQEITTHYSPAAWVSVTHRVKDTVNPALVSPARKAQ' A
#
# COMPACT_ATOMS: atom_id res chain seq x y z
N MET A 1 2.26 -6.70 -0.56
CA MET A 1 0.88 -7.05 -1.01
C MET A 1 -0.05 -5.91 -0.62
N PHE A 2 -0.86 -5.39 -1.55
CA PHE A 2 -1.83 -4.35 -1.25
C PHE A 2 -3.19 -4.62 -1.90
N VAL A 3 -4.21 -3.94 -1.38
CA VAL A 3 -5.58 -3.93 -1.89
C VAL A 3 -6.08 -2.49 -1.88
N ILE A 4 -6.59 -2.01 -3.01
CA ILE A 4 -7.26 -0.70 -3.14
C ILE A 4 -8.73 -0.98 -3.40
N ARG A 5 -9.60 -0.41 -2.58
CA ARG A 5 -11.05 -0.43 -2.83
C ARG A 5 -11.45 0.88 -3.48
N LEU A 6 -12.02 0.78 -4.67
CA LEU A 6 -12.50 1.92 -5.44
C LEU A 6 -13.92 2.30 -5.04
N LEU A 7 -14.31 3.54 -5.34
CA LEU A 7 -15.61 4.10 -4.99
C LEU A 7 -16.76 3.52 -5.82
N ASP A 8 -16.47 3.01 -7.00
CA ASP A 8 -17.39 2.27 -7.87
C ASP A 8 -17.65 0.83 -7.38
N GLY A 9 -16.94 0.38 -6.33
CA GLY A 9 -17.04 -0.96 -5.78
C GLY A 9 -16.03 -1.96 -6.37
N GLU A 10 -15.18 -1.54 -7.31
CA GLU A 10 -14.09 -2.37 -7.81
C GLU A 10 -12.96 -2.52 -6.77
N GLU A 11 -12.26 -3.65 -6.82
CA GLU A 11 -11.13 -3.93 -5.95
C GLU A 11 -9.88 -4.20 -6.79
N VAL A 12 -8.86 -3.35 -6.62
CA VAL A 12 -7.55 -3.51 -7.26
C VAL A 12 -6.64 -4.26 -6.30
N SER A 13 -6.28 -5.48 -6.68
CA SER A 13 -5.37 -6.34 -5.91
C SER A 13 -3.96 -6.32 -6.50
N ALA A 14 -2.96 -6.27 -5.62
CA ALA A 14 -1.57 -6.37 -6.01
C ALA A 14 -1.23 -7.74 -6.62
N HIS A 15 -0.41 -7.76 -7.65
CA HIS A 15 0.33 -8.93 -8.12
C HIS A 15 1.75 -8.94 -7.55
N ASP A 16 2.46 -10.05 -7.75
CA ASP A 16 3.85 -10.15 -7.33
C ASP A 16 4.72 -9.16 -8.12
N GLY A 17 5.59 -8.43 -7.41
CA GLY A 17 6.40 -7.36 -7.99
C GLY A 17 5.70 -6.01 -8.16
N ASP A 18 4.38 -5.91 -7.95
CA ASP A 18 3.68 -4.61 -8.01
C ASP A 18 4.16 -3.66 -6.91
N LYS A 19 4.38 -2.40 -7.28
CA LYS A 19 4.77 -1.34 -6.35
C LYS A 19 3.63 -0.36 -6.15
N LEU A 20 3.28 -0.13 -4.89
CA LEU A 20 2.31 0.88 -4.47
C LEU A 20 3.05 2.06 -3.84
N SER A 21 2.65 3.28 -4.21
CA SER A 21 3.03 4.50 -3.51
C SER A 21 1.82 5.40 -3.34
N ILE A 22 1.81 6.16 -2.24
CA ILE A 22 0.75 7.13 -1.94
C ILE A 22 1.43 8.49 -1.79
N ASN A 23 1.04 9.45 -2.61
CA ASN A 23 1.45 10.84 -2.40
C ASN A 23 0.68 11.37 -1.19
N ARG A 24 1.38 11.58 -0.07
CA ARG A 24 0.74 12.03 1.19
C ARG A 24 0.22 13.46 1.15
N GLN A 25 0.67 14.28 0.20
CA GLN A 25 0.18 15.64 0.05
C GLN A 25 -1.13 15.68 -0.73
N THR A 26 -1.22 14.90 -1.80
CA THR A 26 -2.38 14.94 -2.72
C THR A 26 -3.37 13.81 -2.49
N GLY A 27 -2.99 12.74 -1.80
CA GLY A 27 -3.79 11.52 -1.66
C GLY A 27 -3.84 10.65 -2.93
N VAL A 28 -3.11 11.02 -3.99
CA VAL A 28 -3.05 10.22 -5.22
C VAL A 28 -2.29 8.93 -4.93
N ILE A 29 -2.87 7.81 -5.34
CA ILE A 29 -2.22 6.50 -5.32
C ILE A 29 -1.60 6.24 -6.67
N THR A 30 -0.38 5.73 -6.68
CA THR A 30 0.30 5.27 -7.87
C THR A 30 0.63 3.80 -7.71
N VAL A 31 0.17 2.98 -8.67
CA VAL A 31 0.51 1.57 -8.80
C VAL A 31 1.40 1.41 -10.03
N SER A 32 2.57 0.84 -9.86
CA SER A 32 3.49 0.50 -10.94
C SER A 32 3.61 -1.02 -11.03
N ARG A 33 3.37 -1.54 -12.23
CA ARG A 33 3.39 -2.97 -12.55
C ARG A 33 4.39 -3.23 -13.67
N VAL A 34 5.26 -4.22 -13.49
CA VAL A 34 6.21 -4.66 -14.52
C VAL A 34 5.70 -5.97 -15.12
N GLU A 35 5.41 -5.94 -16.42
CA GLU A 35 5.00 -7.11 -17.21
C GLU A 35 6.03 -7.34 -18.32
N GLY A 36 6.92 -8.32 -18.12
CA GLY A 36 8.02 -8.60 -19.04
C GLY A 36 8.98 -7.41 -19.15
N PHE A 37 8.94 -6.70 -20.27
CA PHE A 37 9.77 -5.51 -20.54
C PHE A 37 9.00 -4.19 -20.45
N GLN A 38 7.71 -4.24 -20.09
CA GLN A 38 6.84 -3.06 -20.02
C GLN A 38 6.54 -2.70 -18.56
N GLU A 39 6.59 -1.40 -18.24
CA GLU A 39 6.12 -0.87 -16.97
C GLU A 39 4.81 -0.10 -17.21
N ILE A 40 3.73 -0.55 -16.55
CA ILE A 40 2.43 0.11 -16.55
C ILE A 40 2.29 0.85 -15.23
N THR A 41 2.11 2.17 -15.30
CA THR A 41 1.84 3.00 -14.13
C THR A 41 0.42 3.53 -14.18
N THR A 42 -0.37 3.20 -13.15
CA THR A 42 -1.75 3.64 -13.00
C THR A 42 -1.88 4.57 -11.81
N HIS A 43 -2.54 5.71 -12.02
CA HIS A 43 -2.81 6.70 -10.98
C HIS A 43 -4.29 6.69 -10.59
N TYR A 44 -4.56 6.62 -9.29
CA TYR A 44 -5.92 6.74 -8.74
C TYR A 44 -6.02 8.04 -7.94
N SER A 45 -6.99 8.88 -8.31
CA SER A 45 -7.26 10.12 -7.60
C SER A 45 -7.88 9.83 -6.22
N PRO A 46 -7.77 10.74 -5.24
CA PRO A 46 -8.44 10.61 -3.94
C PRO A 46 -9.95 10.40 -4.04
N ALA A 47 -10.56 10.90 -5.10
CA ALA A 47 -11.99 10.77 -5.38
C ALA A 47 -12.36 9.45 -6.08
N ALA A 48 -11.39 8.57 -6.32
CA ALA A 48 -11.61 7.27 -6.95
C ALA A 48 -11.53 6.09 -5.95
N TRP A 49 -10.97 6.29 -4.75
CA TRP A 49 -10.74 5.19 -3.79
C TRP A 49 -11.34 5.46 -2.40
N VAL A 50 -11.82 4.37 -1.78
CA VAL A 50 -12.41 4.35 -0.44
C VAL A 50 -11.35 4.04 0.61
N SER A 51 -10.54 3.01 0.35
CA SER A 51 -9.53 2.56 1.30
C SER A 51 -8.36 1.87 0.62
N VAL A 52 -7.18 1.97 1.22
CA VAL A 52 -5.97 1.29 0.77
C VAL A 52 -5.40 0.48 1.92
N THR A 53 -5.19 -0.81 1.69
CA THR A 53 -4.48 -1.68 2.62
C THR A 53 -3.15 -2.05 2.02
N HIS A 54 -2.04 -1.70 2.68
CA HIS A 54 -0.70 -2.12 2.26
C HIS A 54 -0.08 -3.03 3.34
N ARG A 55 0.06 -4.31 3.02
CA ARG A 55 0.77 -5.29 3.84
C ARG A 55 2.23 -5.31 3.40
N VAL A 56 3.06 -4.67 4.21
CA VAL A 56 4.52 -4.76 4.11
C VAL A 56 4.92 -6.00 4.90
N LYS A 57 5.64 -6.92 4.24
CA LYS A 57 6.24 -8.08 4.91
C LYS A 57 7.54 -7.65 5.59
N ASP A 58 7.44 -6.64 6.44
CA ASP A 58 8.53 -6.35 7.37
C ASP A 58 8.49 -7.43 8.44
N THR A 59 9.59 -8.16 8.56
CA THR A 59 9.87 -8.96 9.75
C THR A 59 9.94 -7.96 10.90
N VAL A 60 8.81 -7.69 11.56
CA VAL A 60 8.80 -6.93 12.81
C VAL A 60 9.68 -7.71 13.75
N ASN A 61 10.92 -7.27 13.97
CA ASN A 61 11.80 -7.90 14.94
C ASN A 61 11.18 -7.64 16.32
N PRO A 62 10.63 -8.67 17.00
CA PRO A 62 9.96 -8.46 18.28
C PRO A 62 10.92 -7.94 19.36
N ALA A 63 12.24 -7.98 19.14
CA ALA A 63 13.24 -7.44 20.05
C ALA A 63 13.25 -5.90 20.20
N LEU A 64 12.62 -5.16 19.28
CA LEU A 64 12.55 -3.68 19.36
C LEU A 64 11.28 -3.15 20.02
N VAL A 65 10.35 -4.03 20.41
CA VAL A 65 9.13 -3.63 21.12
C VAL A 65 9.41 -3.70 22.63
N SER A 66 10.11 -2.71 23.16
CA SER A 66 10.35 -2.62 24.61
C SER A 66 9.01 -2.44 25.34
N PRO A 67 8.63 -3.29 26.31
CA PRO A 67 7.56 -2.94 27.23
C PRO A 67 8.09 -1.79 28.10
N ALA A 68 7.45 -0.63 28.03
CA ALA A 68 7.67 0.45 28.98
C ALA A 68 7.40 -0.09 30.39
N ARG A 69 8.48 -0.37 31.13
CA ARG A 69 8.42 -0.84 32.51
C ARG A 69 7.90 0.32 33.36
N LYS A 70 6.64 0.25 33.82
CA LYS A 70 6.18 1.12 34.91
C LYS A 70 7.02 0.78 36.13
N ALA A 71 7.83 1.74 36.60
CA ALA A 71 8.45 1.69 37.90
C ALA A 71 7.38 1.99 38.96
N GLN A 72 7.28 1.12 39.96
CA GLN A 72 6.67 1.38 41.26
C GLN A 72 7.65 0.90 42.32
#